data_AF-A0A966YZD3-F1
#
_entry.id   AF-A0A966YZD3-F1
#
_cell.length_a   1.000
_cell.length_b   1.000
_cell.length_c   1.000
_cell.angle_alpha   90.00
_cell.angle_beta   90.00
_cell.angle_gamma   90.00
#
_symmetry.space_group_name_H-M   'P 1'
#
loop_
_entity.id
_entity.type
_entity.pdbx_description
1 polymer ?
#
loop_
_entity_poly.entity_id
_entity_poly.type
_entity_poly.pdbx_seq_one_letter_code
_entity_poly.pdbx_strand_id
1 'polypeptide(L)'
;MAAKDLYEKDYYAILGVDKKADAAEIKKKYRSLARELHPDKTKGDKKLEDRFKEVSEAYEILSDDKKRNEYDQAREAFTSGAFRGGGQQFTGDFSDLFGNGGDVFSQPFGGRRGPRKGQDIQTEVSITLRDSLFGKEIDLRLSGQGSSPHTITVRIPAGVNDGAKVRVKGRGGPGEAGPGDLYVLVNVIPHPVFTRKNENLHITVPVSFTEAALGADISVPTIDGDEVKVRLAPGTQNGKTLRVKGRGVKKGVNAGDLLVTIEVQVPQRVDGKAKKALEDFAAATKGEDLRSEFMQRARA
;
A
#
# COMPACT_ATOMS: atom_id res chain seq x y z
N MET A 1 12.02 -12.89 -24.53
CA MET A 1 12.91 -13.28 -25.63
C MET A 1 12.16 -14.26 -26.50
N ALA A 2 12.11 -14.05 -27.82
CA ALA A 2 11.47 -15.01 -28.71
C ALA A 2 12.48 -16.13 -29.02
N ALA A 3 12.06 -17.40 -29.06
CA ALA A 3 12.94 -18.53 -29.40
C ALA A 3 13.64 -18.37 -30.77
N LYS A 4 13.13 -17.48 -31.63
CA LYS A 4 13.72 -17.11 -32.92
C LYS A 4 15.02 -16.30 -32.80
N ASP A 5 15.15 -15.46 -31.76
CA ASP A 5 16.29 -14.55 -31.59
C ASP A 5 17.62 -15.31 -31.36
N LEU A 6 17.55 -16.48 -30.73
CA LEU A 6 18.70 -17.30 -30.33
C LEU A 6 19.51 -17.87 -31.50
N TYR A 7 18.89 -18.02 -32.69
CA TYR A 7 19.53 -18.66 -33.85
C TYR A 7 19.80 -17.68 -35.01
N GLU A 8 19.05 -16.58 -35.08
CA GLU A 8 19.16 -15.59 -36.17
C GLU A 8 20.19 -14.49 -35.88
N LYS A 9 20.41 -14.15 -34.61
CA LYS A 9 21.32 -13.05 -34.23
C LYS A 9 22.74 -13.55 -33.99
N ASP A 10 23.71 -12.79 -34.51
CA ASP A 10 25.13 -12.99 -34.24
C ASP A 10 25.55 -12.22 -32.98
N TYR A 11 25.50 -12.86 -31.82
CA TYR A 11 25.89 -12.22 -30.56
C TYR A 11 27.38 -11.85 -30.50
N TYR A 12 28.25 -12.56 -31.23
CA TYR A 12 29.66 -12.20 -31.34
C TYR A 12 29.84 -10.92 -32.16
N ALA A 13 29.10 -10.78 -33.28
CA ALA A 13 29.10 -9.56 -34.07
C ALA A 13 28.45 -8.37 -33.33
N ILE A 14 27.38 -8.61 -32.56
CA ILE A 14 26.72 -7.57 -31.75
C ILE A 14 27.66 -6.99 -30.69
N LEU A 15 28.46 -7.84 -30.03
CA LEU A 15 29.49 -7.39 -29.08
C LEU A 15 30.79 -6.93 -29.75
N GLY A 16 30.96 -7.18 -31.05
CA GLY A 16 32.19 -6.87 -31.80
C GLY A 16 33.41 -7.64 -31.30
N VAL A 17 33.22 -8.93 -31.00
CA VAL A 17 34.24 -9.86 -30.50
C VAL A 17 34.36 -11.08 -31.41
N ASP A 18 35.54 -11.70 -31.41
CA ASP A 18 35.75 -12.95 -32.16
C ASP A 18 35.03 -14.13 -31.50
N LYS A 19 34.64 -15.16 -32.27
CA LYS A 19 34.02 -16.38 -31.74
C LYS A 19 34.92 -17.08 -30.71
N LYS A 20 36.24 -16.92 -30.81
CA LYS A 20 37.25 -17.48 -29.90
C LYS A 20 37.59 -16.55 -28.72
N ALA A 21 36.93 -15.40 -28.60
CA ALA A 21 37.18 -14.46 -27.50
C ALA A 21 36.98 -15.13 -26.14
N ASP A 22 37.89 -14.87 -25.21
CA ASP A 22 37.77 -15.36 -23.84
C ASP A 22 36.72 -14.56 -23.05
N ALA A 23 36.29 -15.09 -21.90
CA ALA A 23 35.27 -14.44 -21.07
C ALA A 23 35.71 -13.04 -20.58
N ALA A 24 37.02 -12.81 -20.44
CA ALA A 24 37.56 -11.52 -20.01
C ALA A 24 37.43 -10.46 -21.11
N GLU A 25 37.67 -10.82 -22.37
CA GLU A 25 37.52 -9.97 -23.55
C GLU A 25 36.05 -9.62 -23.79
N ILE A 26 35.15 -10.62 -23.73
CA ILE A 26 33.70 -10.44 -23.85
C ILE A 26 33.19 -9.45 -22.79
N LYS A 27 33.60 -9.63 -21.54
CA LYS A 27 33.25 -8.75 -20.42
C LYS A 27 33.81 -7.34 -20.57
N LYS A 28 35.04 -7.21 -21.08
CA LYS A 28 35.68 -5.91 -21.33
C LYS A 28 34.93 -5.13 -22.41
N LYS A 29 34.54 -5.80 -23.49
CA LYS A 29 33.82 -5.19 -24.62
C LYS A 29 32.39 -4.80 -24.26
N TYR A 30 31.67 -5.66 -23.54
CA TYR A 30 30.37 -5.33 -22.97
C TYR A 30 30.44 -4.07 -22.08
N ARG A 31 31.42 -3.99 -21.17
CA ARG A 31 31.56 -2.82 -20.29
C ARG A 31 31.85 -1.51 -21.04
N SER A 32 32.56 -1.57 -22.18
CA SER A 32 32.78 -0.39 -23.03
C SER A 32 31.48 0.06 -23.68
N LEU A 33 30.81 -0.88 -24.37
CA LEU A 33 29.57 -0.62 -25.08
C LEU A 33 28.44 -0.19 -24.14
N ALA A 34 28.34 -0.80 -22.96
CA ALA A 34 27.34 -0.45 -21.96
C ALA A 34 27.51 0.97 -21.41
N ARG A 35 28.75 1.48 -21.30
CA ARG A 35 29.01 2.87 -20.88
C ARG A 35 28.75 3.87 -22.01
N GLU A 36 28.97 3.47 -23.25
CA GLU A 36 28.74 4.31 -24.43
C GLU A 36 27.25 4.43 -24.77
N LEU A 37 26.50 3.34 -24.61
CA LEU A 37 25.09 3.23 -24.97
C LEU A 37 24.14 3.44 -23.78
N HIS A 38 24.65 3.76 -22.59
CA HIS A 38 23.84 3.95 -21.39
C HIS A 38 22.78 5.05 -21.59
N PRO A 39 21.51 4.84 -21.18
CA PRO A 39 20.42 5.81 -21.34
C PRO A 39 20.74 7.23 -20.83
N ASP A 40 21.46 7.33 -19.71
CA ASP A 40 21.88 8.62 -19.15
C ASP A 40 22.85 9.40 -20.05
N LYS A 41 23.65 8.71 -20.86
CA LYS A 41 24.63 9.34 -21.78
C LYS A 41 24.02 9.64 -23.13
N THR A 42 23.08 8.80 -23.57
CA THR A 42 22.43 8.89 -24.90
C THR A 42 21.14 9.72 -24.89
N LYS A 43 20.74 10.26 -23.72
CA LYS A 43 19.57 11.14 -23.55
C LYS A 43 18.27 10.55 -24.11
N GLY A 44 18.13 9.22 -24.06
CA GLY A 44 16.92 8.53 -24.50
C GLY A 44 16.75 8.40 -26.03
N ASP A 45 17.84 8.41 -26.81
CA ASP A 45 17.78 8.03 -28.23
C ASP A 45 17.39 6.55 -28.37
N LYS A 46 16.20 6.31 -28.94
CA LYS A 46 15.60 4.97 -29.11
C LYS A 46 16.53 4.01 -29.84
N LYS A 47 17.29 4.46 -30.85
CA LYS A 47 18.18 3.57 -31.61
C LYS A 47 19.36 3.08 -30.79
N LEU A 48 19.88 3.94 -29.90
CA LEU A 48 20.98 3.59 -29.02
C LEU A 48 20.52 2.75 -27.83
N GLU A 49 19.27 2.95 -27.39
CA GLU A 49 18.61 2.11 -26.39
C GLU A 49 18.36 0.68 -26.90
N ASP A 50 17.88 0.55 -28.14
CA ASP A 50 17.69 -0.76 -28.78
C ASP A 50 19.02 -1.49 -28.95
N ARG A 51 20.08 -0.76 -29.34
CA ARG A 51 21.43 -1.30 -29.41
C ARG A 51 21.98 -1.69 -28.03
N PHE A 52 21.65 -0.95 -26.97
CA PHE A 52 22.02 -1.30 -25.60
C PHE A 52 21.35 -2.59 -25.14
N LYS A 53 20.08 -2.81 -25.52
CA LYS A 53 19.33 -4.05 -25.25
C LYS A 53 19.99 -5.24 -25.93
N GLU A 54 20.32 -5.13 -27.22
CA GLU A 54 21.00 -6.19 -27.98
C GLU A 54 22.38 -6.54 -27.39
N VAL A 55 23.16 -5.53 -26.99
CA VAL A 55 24.47 -5.72 -26.35
C VAL A 55 24.35 -6.41 -24.99
N SER A 56 23.30 -6.11 -24.23
CA SER A 56 23.04 -6.74 -22.93
C SER A 56 22.58 -8.19 -23.08
N GLU A 57 21.71 -8.45 -24.06
CA GLU A 57 21.27 -9.78 -24.45
C GLU A 57 22.46 -10.66 -24.88
N ALA A 58 23.32 -10.13 -25.75
CA ALA A 58 24.51 -10.84 -26.21
C ALA A 58 25.47 -11.18 -25.06
N TYR A 59 25.66 -10.27 -24.10
CA TYR A 59 26.51 -10.53 -22.93
C TYR A 59 25.89 -11.57 -21.99
N GLU A 60 24.57 -11.59 -21.81
CA GLU A 60 23.91 -12.58 -20.96
C GLU A 60 24.12 -14.02 -21.45
N ILE A 61 24.12 -14.21 -22.78
CA ILE A 61 24.36 -15.51 -23.41
C ILE A 61 25.84 -15.86 -23.45
N LEU A 62 26.71 -14.92 -23.84
CA LEU A 62 28.13 -15.19 -24.07
C LEU A 62 29.00 -15.16 -22.80
N SER A 63 28.51 -14.62 -21.69
CA SER A 63 29.26 -14.55 -20.42
C SER A 63 29.12 -15.81 -19.55
N ASP A 64 28.16 -16.68 -19.85
CA ASP A 64 27.97 -17.98 -19.18
C ASP A 64 28.41 -19.11 -20.11
N ASP A 65 29.34 -19.94 -19.65
CA ASP A 65 29.93 -21.01 -20.46
C ASP A 65 28.89 -22.00 -20.99
N LYS A 66 27.82 -22.29 -20.24
CA LYS A 66 26.77 -23.22 -20.67
C LYS A 66 25.89 -22.58 -21.73
N LYS A 67 25.41 -21.35 -21.50
CA LYS A 67 24.59 -20.61 -22.47
C LYS A 67 25.35 -20.35 -23.77
N ARG A 68 26.64 -20.05 -23.69
CA ARG A 68 27.53 -19.88 -24.85
C ARG A 68 27.64 -21.16 -25.67
N ASN A 69 27.86 -22.29 -25.01
CA ASN A 69 27.94 -23.59 -25.69
C ASN A 69 26.62 -24.00 -26.34
N GLU A 70 25.49 -23.75 -25.69
CA GLU A 70 24.16 -23.99 -26.26
C GLU A 70 23.89 -23.11 -27.48
N TYR A 71 24.24 -21.82 -27.40
CA TYR A 71 24.16 -20.88 -28.52
C TYR A 71 25.06 -21.28 -29.69
N ASP A 72 26.30 -21.72 -29.43
CA ASP A 72 27.23 -22.15 -30.46
C ASP A 72 26.75 -23.41 -31.19
N GLN A 73 26.23 -24.40 -30.45
CA GLN A 73 25.64 -25.63 -31.02
C GLN A 73 24.38 -25.33 -31.84
N ALA A 74 23.50 -24.49 -31.28
CA ALA A 74 22.29 -23.99 -31.92
C ALA A 74 22.59 -23.33 -33.28
N ARG A 75 23.55 -22.41 -33.29
CA ARG A 75 23.91 -21.63 -34.46
C ARG A 75 24.65 -22.44 -35.50
N GLU A 76 25.46 -23.42 -35.09
CA GLU A 76 26.13 -24.35 -36.00
C GLU A 76 25.12 -25.28 -36.70
N ALA A 77 24.13 -25.80 -35.98
CA ALA A 77 23.03 -26.58 -36.56
C ALA A 77 22.19 -25.76 -37.56
N PHE A 78 22.00 -24.46 -37.29
CA PHE A 78 21.31 -23.55 -38.21
C PHE A 78 22.14 -23.17 -39.45
N THR A 79 23.43 -22.88 -39.26
CA THR A 79 24.34 -22.41 -40.33
C THR A 79 24.81 -23.55 -41.25
N SER A 80 24.92 -24.78 -40.73
CA SER A 80 25.28 -25.98 -41.51
C SER A 80 24.18 -26.47 -42.45
N GLY A 81 23.02 -25.80 -42.48
CA GLY A 81 21.94 -26.13 -43.40
C GLY A 81 21.15 -27.38 -43.03
N ALA A 82 21.34 -27.94 -41.82
CA ALA A 82 20.55 -29.06 -41.30
C ALA A 82 19.03 -28.77 -41.22
N PHE A 83 18.64 -27.49 -41.38
CA PHE A 83 17.26 -27.01 -41.46
C PHE A 83 16.74 -26.72 -42.88
N ARG A 84 17.50 -26.98 -43.96
CA ARG A 84 17.11 -26.61 -45.35
C ARG A 84 16.93 -27.78 -46.32
N GLY A 85 17.01 -29.03 -45.88
CA GLY A 85 16.83 -30.21 -46.74
C GLY A 85 15.59 -31.03 -46.41
N GLY A 86 14.51 -30.82 -47.15
CA GLY A 86 13.48 -31.84 -47.42
C GLY A 86 12.53 -32.21 -46.28
N GLY A 87 11.23 -32.16 -46.56
CA GLY A 87 10.18 -32.49 -45.59
C GLY A 87 10.20 -33.93 -45.08
N GLN A 88 9.61 -34.05 -43.89
CA GLN A 88 9.28 -35.25 -43.09
C GLN A 88 10.28 -35.64 -41.99
N GLN A 89 9.71 -35.69 -40.78
CA GLN A 89 10.22 -36.23 -39.51
C GLN A 89 11.15 -35.35 -38.67
N PHE A 90 10.61 -34.23 -38.19
CA PHE A 90 10.76 -33.81 -36.79
C PHE A 90 9.42 -33.24 -36.26
N THR A 91 8.36 -34.04 -36.34
CA THR A 91 7.18 -33.87 -35.48
C THR A 91 7.51 -34.47 -34.12
N GLY A 92 8.27 -33.71 -33.34
CA GLY A 92 8.84 -34.10 -32.05
C GLY A 92 9.42 -32.88 -31.35
N ASP A 93 8.61 -31.83 -31.26
CA ASP A 93 8.46 -31.04 -30.05
C ASP A 93 9.68 -30.29 -29.46
N PHE A 94 10.12 -29.26 -30.18
CA PHE A 94 10.94 -28.17 -29.60
C PHE A 94 10.07 -27.00 -29.08
N SER A 95 8.75 -27.08 -29.28
CA SER A 95 7.74 -26.17 -28.76
C SER A 95 7.54 -26.40 -27.25
N ASP A 96 7.57 -27.65 -26.79
CA ASP A 96 7.50 -28.00 -25.37
C ASP A 96 8.86 -27.90 -24.65
N LEU A 97 9.94 -27.63 -25.39
CA LEU A 97 11.25 -27.36 -24.79
C LEU A 97 11.45 -25.86 -24.48
N PHE A 98 10.94 -24.93 -25.30
CA PHE A 98 11.24 -23.50 -25.14
C PHE A 98 10.14 -22.50 -25.55
N GLY A 99 8.84 -22.80 -25.35
CA GLY A 99 7.86 -21.72 -25.56
C GLY A 99 6.39 -21.94 -25.22
N ASN A 100 6.05 -21.94 -23.92
CA ASN A 100 5.01 -21.03 -23.43
C ASN A 100 5.39 -20.49 -22.05
N GLY A 101 5.87 -19.24 -22.01
CA GLY A 101 5.79 -18.37 -20.83
C GLY A 101 6.30 -18.92 -19.50
N GLY A 102 7.60 -19.22 -19.43
CA GLY A 102 8.42 -19.12 -18.21
C GLY A 102 8.10 -20.08 -17.06
N ASP A 103 8.69 -21.28 -17.06
CA ASP A 103 9.03 -22.05 -15.84
C ASP A 103 9.80 -23.37 -16.12
N VAL A 104 10.67 -23.42 -17.14
CA VAL A 104 11.42 -24.65 -17.52
C VAL A 104 12.94 -24.54 -17.32
N PHE A 105 13.48 -23.43 -16.82
CA PHE A 105 14.90 -23.37 -16.41
C PHE A 105 15.21 -24.10 -15.09
N SER A 106 14.23 -24.76 -14.45
CA SER A 106 14.43 -25.44 -13.16
C SER A 106 14.65 -26.96 -13.23
N GLN A 107 14.75 -27.59 -14.40
CA GLN A 107 14.62 -29.07 -14.49
C GLN A 107 15.69 -29.89 -15.24
N PRO A 108 17.00 -29.62 -15.11
CA PRO A 108 17.99 -30.70 -15.23
C PRO A 108 18.69 -31.05 -13.91
N PHE A 109 18.42 -30.34 -12.81
CA PHE A 109 18.87 -30.75 -11.48
C PHE A 109 17.78 -31.59 -10.81
N GLY A 110 17.94 -32.92 -10.86
CA GLY A 110 17.20 -33.90 -10.09
C GLY A 110 17.44 -33.79 -8.57
N GLY A 111 17.13 -32.63 -8.00
CA GLY A 111 16.96 -32.46 -6.56
C GLY A 111 15.51 -32.75 -6.23
N ARG A 112 15.27 -33.77 -5.39
CA ARG A 112 14.04 -33.95 -4.62
C ARG A 112 13.54 -32.55 -4.21
N ARG A 113 12.38 -32.11 -4.74
CA ARG A 113 11.82 -30.77 -4.45
C ARG A 113 11.84 -30.64 -2.94
N GLY A 114 12.70 -29.76 -2.42
CA GLY A 114 12.87 -29.61 -0.97
C GLY A 114 11.50 -29.31 -0.35
N PRO A 115 11.28 -29.70 0.92
CA PRO A 115 10.02 -29.44 1.60
C PRO A 115 9.57 -27.99 1.34
N ARG A 116 8.33 -27.79 0.89
CA ARG A 116 7.80 -26.45 0.56
C ARG A 116 7.12 -25.82 1.77
N LYS A 117 7.33 -24.53 1.99
CA LYS A 117 6.58 -23.77 3.01
C LYS A 117 5.11 -23.73 2.60
N GLY A 118 4.22 -23.80 3.59
CA GLY A 118 2.79 -23.70 3.35
C GLY A 118 2.37 -22.33 2.81
N GLN A 119 1.18 -22.27 2.22
CA GLN A 119 0.66 -21.05 1.58
C GLN A 119 0.36 -19.97 2.64
N ASP A 120 0.60 -18.71 2.29
CA ASP A 120 0.19 -17.59 3.12
C ASP A 120 -1.34 -17.41 3.04
N ILE A 121 -1.99 -17.16 4.17
CA ILE A 121 -3.44 -16.96 4.27
C ILE A 121 -3.71 -15.47 4.50
N GLN A 122 -4.76 -14.95 3.87
CA GLN A 122 -5.26 -13.60 4.16
C GLN A 122 -6.66 -13.70 4.77
N THR A 123 -6.91 -12.91 5.81
CA THR A 123 -8.22 -12.79 6.44
C THR A 123 -8.46 -11.33 6.80
N GLU A 124 -9.72 -10.96 6.95
CA GLU A 124 -10.12 -9.61 7.33
C GLU A 124 -10.76 -9.62 8.71
N VAL A 125 -10.49 -8.59 9.49
CA VAL A 125 -11.13 -8.39 10.80
C VAL A 125 -11.63 -6.96 10.90
N SER A 126 -12.88 -6.82 11.33
CA SER A 126 -13.46 -5.53 11.65
C SER A 126 -13.30 -5.25 13.13
N ILE A 127 -12.69 -4.12 13.47
CA ILE A 127 -12.47 -3.68 14.86
C ILE A 127 -13.07 -2.30 15.09
N THR A 128 -13.39 -1.99 16.34
CA THR A 128 -13.90 -0.65 16.67
C THR A 128 -12.77 0.39 16.61
N LEU A 129 -13.13 1.67 16.45
CA LEU A 129 -12.14 2.76 16.60
C LEU A 129 -11.40 2.66 17.93
N ARG A 130 -12.10 2.38 19.03
CA ARG A 130 -11.50 2.21 20.37
C ARG A 130 -10.43 1.10 20.34
N ASP A 131 -10.77 -0.07 19.83
CA ASP A 131 -9.85 -1.21 19.74
C ASP A 131 -8.63 -0.91 18.86
N SER A 132 -8.81 -0.15 17.77
CA SER A 132 -7.69 0.26 16.90
C SER A 132 -6.71 1.21 17.60
N LEU A 133 -7.18 1.98 18.59
CA LEU A 133 -6.38 2.94 19.33
C LEU A 133 -5.62 2.28 20.48
N PHE A 134 -6.27 1.41 21.25
CA PHE A 134 -5.66 0.77 22.42
C PHE A 134 -4.96 -0.56 22.12
N GLY A 135 -5.23 -1.13 20.94
CA GLY A 135 -4.83 -2.50 20.62
C GLY A 135 -5.78 -3.50 21.27
N LYS A 136 -5.89 -4.68 20.67
CA LYS A 136 -6.78 -5.74 21.14
C LYS A 136 -6.27 -7.09 20.69
N GLU A 137 -6.43 -8.09 21.55
CA GLU A 137 -6.28 -9.49 21.17
C GLU A 137 -7.63 -10.00 20.67
N ILE A 138 -7.63 -10.55 19.45
CA ILE A 138 -8.83 -11.05 18.80
C ILE A 138 -8.62 -12.51 18.44
N ASP A 139 -9.59 -13.33 18.84
CA ASP A 139 -9.67 -14.72 18.47
C ASP A 139 -10.31 -14.85 17.09
N LEU A 140 -9.50 -15.20 16.09
CA LEU A 140 -9.95 -15.45 14.73
C LEU A 140 -10.21 -16.93 14.55
N ARG A 141 -11.42 -17.28 14.13
CA ARG A 141 -11.76 -18.65 13.73
C ARG A 141 -11.41 -18.82 12.26
N LEU A 142 -10.36 -19.58 11.97
CA LEU A 142 -9.99 -19.91 10.60
C LEU A 142 -10.57 -21.27 10.23
N SER A 143 -11.36 -21.29 9.16
CA SER A 143 -11.81 -22.52 8.49
C SER A 143 -11.08 -22.62 7.15
N GLY A 144 -9.99 -23.39 7.12
CA GLY A 144 -9.30 -23.73 5.88
C GLY A 144 -10.07 -24.82 5.12
N GLN A 145 -10.03 -24.78 3.78
CA GLN A 145 -10.65 -25.79 2.92
C GLN A 145 -10.01 -27.16 3.20
N GLY A 146 -10.69 -28.01 3.99
CA GLY A 146 -10.25 -29.36 4.34
C GLY A 146 -9.53 -29.53 5.70
N SER A 147 -9.45 -28.50 6.54
CA SER A 147 -8.93 -28.60 7.92
C SER A 147 -10.02 -28.26 8.93
N SER A 148 -9.99 -28.89 10.11
CA SER A 148 -10.90 -28.53 11.20
C SER A 148 -10.78 -27.04 11.52
N PRO A 149 -11.87 -26.35 11.89
CA PRO A 149 -11.79 -24.96 12.30
C PRO A 149 -10.92 -24.84 13.55
N HIS A 150 -9.91 -23.97 13.51
CA HIS A 150 -9.05 -23.68 14.65
C HIS A 150 -9.08 -22.18 14.95
N THR A 151 -9.08 -21.86 16.25
CA THR A 151 -9.04 -20.48 16.74
C THR A 151 -7.59 -20.03 16.89
N ILE A 152 -7.26 -18.86 16.33
CA ILE A 152 -5.95 -18.23 16.47
C ILE A 152 -6.14 -16.87 17.12
N THR A 153 -5.50 -16.65 18.25
CA THR A 153 -5.43 -15.34 18.89
C THR A 153 -4.41 -14.48 18.17
N VAL A 154 -4.86 -13.33 17.65
CA VAL A 154 -4.03 -12.34 16.97
C VAL A 154 -4.02 -11.05 17.78
N ARG A 155 -2.82 -10.55 18.08
CA ARG A 155 -2.64 -9.27 18.76
C ARG A 155 -2.56 -8.14 17.75
N ILE A 156 -3.57 -7.28 17.75
CA ILE A 156 -3.58 -6.05 16.95
C ILE A 156 -2.86 -4.94 17.75
N PRO A 157 -1.83 -4.31 17.19
CA PRO A 157 -1.10 -3.25 17.87
C PRO A 157 -1.95 -1.98 18.06
N ALA A 158 -1.66 -1.24 19.12
CA ALA A 158 -2.25 0.07 19.39
C ALA A 158 -1.90 1.09 18.31
N GLY A 159 -2.84 1.99 18.00
CA GLY A 159 -2.67 3.05 17.01
C GLY A 159 -2.68 2.57 15.55
N VAL A 160 -3.18 1.36 15.28
CA VAL A 160 -3.28 0.81 13.92
C VAL A 160 -4.21 1.67 13.06
N ASN A 161 -3.87 1.85 11.78
CA ASN A 161 -4.70 2.57 10.82
C ASN A 161 -5.71 1.63 10.15
N ASP A 162 -6.77 2.21 9.60
CA ASP A 162 -7.66 1.47 8.71
C ASP A 162 -6.90 0.93 7.48
N GLY A 163 -7.21 -0.30 7.09
CA GLY A 163 -6.53 -1.03 6.01
C GLY A 163 -5.13 -1.56 6.35
N ALA A 164 -4.70 -1.48 7.62
CA ALA A 164 -3.39 -2.01 8.01
C ALA A 164 -3.33 -3.54 7.88
N LYS A 165 -2.17 -4.05 7.43
CA LYS A 165 -1.89 -5.48 7.29
C LYS A 165 -1.02 -5.96 8.45
N VAL A 166 -1.57 -6.78 9.33
CA VAL A 166 -0.87 -7.39 10.47
C VAL A 166 -0.41 -8.79 10.08
N ARG A 167 0.91 -9.05 10.13
CA ARG A 167 1.49 -10.37 9.83
C ARG A 167 1.64 -11.20 11.09
N VAL A 168 1.10 -12.41 11.09
CA VAL A 168 1.27 -13.43 12.11
C VAL A 168 2.07 -14.58 11.52
N LYS A 169 3.35 -14.65 11.90
CA LYS A 169 4.32 -15.60 11.35
C LYS A 169 3.92 -17.05 11.69
N GLY A 170 3.97 -17.95 10.69
CA GLY A 170 3.75 -19.38 10.90
C GLY A 170 2.30 -19.78 11.21
N ARG A 171 1.33 -18.92 10.93
CA ARG A 171 -0.11 -19.17 11.13
C ARG A 171 -0.91 -19.26 9.82
N GLY A 172 -0.22 -19.37 8.68
CA GLY A 172 -0.81 -19.64 7.39
C GLY A 172 -1.10 -21.13 7.16
N GLY A 173 -1.29 -21.52 5.91
CA GLY A 173 -1.60 -22.90 5.53
C GLY A 173 -0.46 -23.87 5.85
N PRO A 174 -0.76 -25.17 6.05
CA PRO A 174 0.27 -26.18 6.32
C PRO A 174 1.17 -26.39 5.10
N GLY A 175 2.44 -26.74 5.33
CA GLY A 175 3.39 -27.14 4.31
C GLY A 175 4.54 -27.96 4.88
N GLU A 176 5.24 -28.70 4.03
CA GLU A 176 6.27 -29.66 4.41
C GLU A 176 7.52 -29.00 5.05
N ALA A 177 7.85 -27.76 4.69
CA ALA A 177 8.88 -26.94 5.36
C ALA A 177 8.32 -26.02 6.47
N GLY A 178 7.13 -26.34 6.97
CA GLY A 178 6.42 -25.56 7.98
C GLY A 178 5.32 -24.66 7.38
N PRO A 179 4.46 -24.11 8.26
CA PRO A 179 3.30 -23.34 7.84
C PRO A 179 3.67 -22.00 7.21
N GLY A 180 2.80 -21.51 6.33
CA GLY A 180 2.83 -20.14 5.79
C GLY A 180 2.59 -19.08 6.87
N ASP A 181 2.44 -17.82 6.47
CA ASP A 181 2.07 -16.72 7.37
C ASP A 181 0.60 -16.32 7.20
N LEU A 182 0.01 -15.78 8.25
CA LEU A 182 -1.32 -15.19 8.21
C LEU A 182 -1.18 -13.68 8.11
N TYR A 183 -1.83 -13.07 7.12
CA TYR A 183 -2.01 -11.64 7.03
C TYR A 183 -3.43 -11.28 7.40
N VAL A 184 -3.58 -10.47 8.44
CA VAL A 184 -4.85 -9.96 8.90
C VAL A 184 -4.99 -8.52 8.41
N LEU A 185 -5.94 -8.27 7.51
CA LEU A 185 -6.33 -6.93 7.10
C LEU A 185 -7.30 -6.36 8.14
N VAL A 186 -6.96 -5.21 8.71
CA VAL A 186 -7.75 -4.55 9.74
C VAL A 186 -8.66 -3.50 9.12
N ASN A 187 -9.97 -3.68 9.30
CA ASN A 187 -11.00 -2.71 8.92
C ASN A 187 -11.49 -2.00 10.20
N VAL A 188 -11.35 -0.68 10.28
CA VAL A 188 -11.76 0.10 11.45
C VAL A 188 -13.18 0.62 11.24
N ILE A 189 -14.10 0.18 12.09
CA ILE A 189 -15.49 0.61 12.06
C ILE A 189 -15.55 2.09 12.48
N PRO A 190 -16.17 2.97 11.67
CA PRO A 190 -16.37 4.38 12.03
C PRO A 190 -17.11 4.53 13.35
N HIS A 191 -16.65 5.44 14.20
CA HIS A 191 -17.30 5.74 15.47
C HIS A 191 -18.34 6.86 15.30
N PRO A 192 -19.52 6.79 15.94
CA PRO A 192 -20.60 7.78 15.74
C PRO A 192 -20.23 9.20 16.18
N VAL A 193 -19.33 9.32 17.17
CA VAL A 193 -18.98 10.60 17.81
C VAL A 193 -17.54 11.03 17.53
N PHE A 194 -16.64 10.08 17.31
CA PHE A 194 -15.21 10.35 17.23
C PHE A 194 -14.73 10.07 15.81
N THR A 195 -13.97 11.00 15.26
CA THR A 195 -13.31 10.80 13.97
C THR A 195 -11.81 10.93 14.16
N ARG A 196 -11.05 9.93 13.70
CA ARG A 196 -9.58 10.01 13.72
C ARG A 196 -9.08 10.69 12.45
N LYS A 197 -8.23 11.71 12.61
CA LYS A 197 -7.44 12.30 11.53
C LYS A 197 -5.98 12.33 11.98
N ASN A 198 -5.16 11.49 11.36
CA ASN A 198 -3.77 11.25 11.78
C ASN A 198 -3.69 10.77 13.24
N GLU A 199 -2.98 11.51 14.08
CA GLU A 199 -2.85 11.25 15.51
C GLU A 199 -3.90 12.01 16.34
N ASN A 200 -4.69 12.88 15.72
CA ASN A 200 -5.71 13.65 16.41
C ASN A 200 -7.08 12.97 16.35
N LEU A 201 -7.85 13.16 17.41
CA LEU A 201 -9.26 12.78 17.47
C LEU A 201 -10.10 14.04 17.35
N HIS A 202 -11.18 13.95 16.58
CA HIS A 202 -12.16 15.02 16.42
C HIS A 202 -13.47 14.58 17.03
N ILE A 203 -14.11 15.50 17.75
CA ILE A 203 -15.46 15.36 18.27
C ILE A 203 -16.22 16.65 18.01
N THR A 204 -17.49 16.53 17.64
CA THR A 204 -18.40 17.66 17.59
C THR A 204 -19.27 17.64 18.83
N VAL A 205 -19.20 18.69 19.63
CA VAL A 205 -19.93 18.79 20.90
C VAL A 205 -21.07 19.78 20.75
N PRO A 206 -22.32 19.32 20.94
CA PRO A 206 -23.46 20.22 20.95
C PRO A 206 -23.43 21.08 22.21
N VAL A 207 -23.64 22.38 22.04
CA VAL A 207 -23.76 23.34 23.15
C VAL A 207 -24.98 24.22 22.93
N SER A 208 -25.57 24.71 24.01
CA SER A 208 -26.65 25.69 23.95
C SER A 208 -26.13 27.06 23.53
N PHE A 209 -27.02 27.87 22.92
CA PHE A 209 -26.74 29.28 22.64
C PHE A 209 -26.27 30.04 23.89
N THR A 210 -26.89 29.77 25.04
CA THR A 210 -26.54 30.42 26.31
C THR A 210 -25.13 30.08 26.78
N GLU A 211 -24.70 28.81 26.66
CA GLU A 211 -23.33 28.40 27.02
C GLU A 211 -22.29 29.03 26.10
N ALA A 212 -22.58 29.11 24.80
CA ALA A 212 -21.70 29.77 23.84
C ALA A 212 -21.59 31.29 24.06
N ALA A 213 -22.72 31.94 24.39
CA ALA A 213 -22.79 33.38 24.61
C ALA A 213 -22.15 33.81 25.94
N LEU A 214 -22.53 33.15 27.04
CA LEU A 214 -22.12 33.52 28.40
C LEU A 214 -20.82 32.85 28.87
N GLY A 215 -20.38 31.80 28.16
CA GLY A 215 -19.32 30.91 28.61
C GLY A 215 -19.83 29.86 29.59
N ALA A 216 -19.20 28.70 29.58
CA ALA A 216 -19.56 27.57 30.43
C ALA A 216 -18.38 26.60 30.55
N ASP A 217 -18.36 25.77 31.59
CA ASP A 217 -17.47 24.62 31.66
C ASP A 217 -18.25 23.37 31.22
N ILE A 218 -17.97 22.87 30.02
CA ILE A 218 -18.66 21.71 29.43
C ILE A 218 -17.87 20.42 29.71
N SER A 219 -18.58 19.31 29.90
CA SER A 219 -17.96 17.98 30.02
C SER A 219 -17.90 17.33 28.64
N VAL A 220 -16.70 16.96 28.19
CA VAL A 220 -16.47 16.33 26.89
C VAL A 220 -15.98 14.90 27.08
N PRO A 221 -16.67 13.88 26.51
CA PRO A 221 -16.21 12.51 26.63
C PRO A 221 -14.90 12.31 25.87
N THR A 222 -14.06 11.42 26.38
CA THR A 222 -12.83 10.97 25.73
C THR A 222 -12.98 9.54 25.24
N ILE A 223 -12.12 9.14 24.31
CA ILE A 223 -12.14 7.78 23.77
C ILE A 223 -11.73 6.72 24.81
N ASP A 224 -11.03 7.12 25.87
CA ASP A 224 -10.65 6.29 27.02
C ASP A 224 -11.87 5.90 27.88
N GLY A 225 -12.96 6.66 27.80
CA GLY A 225 -14.16 6.51 28.63
C GLY A 225 -14.27 7.52 29.77
N ASP A 226 -13.23 8.31 30.01
CA ASP A 226 -13.25 9.43 30.95
C ASP A 226 -13.88 10.68 30.32
N GLU A 227 -14.24 11.66 31.14
CA GLU A 227 -14.65 13.00 30.69
C GLU A 227 -13.60 14.05 31.03
N VAL A 228 -13.46 15.06 30.16
CA VAL A 228 -12.60 16.21 30.37
C VAL A 228 -13.44 17.47 30.37
N LYS A 229 -13.25 18.30 31.40
CA LYS A 229 -13.85 19.64 31.47
C LYS A 229 -13.15 20.59 30.50
N VAL A 230 -13.92 21.17 29.59
CA VAL A 230 -13.44 22.16 28.62
C VAL A 230 -14.16 23.48 28.89
N ARG A 231 -13.38 24.54 29.09
CA ARG A 231 -13.92 25.88 29.32
C ARG A 231 -14.25 26.58 28.01
N LEU A 232 -15.51 26.90 27.81
CA LEU A 232 -16.00 27.78 26.76
C LEU A 232 -15.85 29.23 27.21
N ALA A 233 -15.15 30.02 26.40
CA ALA A 233 -15.10 31.46 26.60
C ALA A 233 -16.44 32.09 26.18
N PRO A 234 -16.88 33.18 26.84
CA PRO A 234 -18.03 33.96 26.38
C PRO A 234 -17.86 34.42 24.92
N GLY A 235 -18.95 34.45 24.15
CA GLY A 235 -18.93 34.79 22.73
C GLY A 235 -18.25 33.74 21.83
N THR A 236 -18.21 32.48 22.25
CA THR A 236 -17.66 31.40 21.42
C THR A 236 -18.53 31.17 20.19
N GLN A 237 -17.94 31.30 19.01
CA GLN A 237 -18.63 31.14 17.73
C GLN A 237 -18.92 29.67 17.40
N ASN A 238 -20.00 29.45 16.65
CA ASN A 238 -20.32 28.13 16.11
C ASN A 238 -19.20 27.63 15.18
N GLY A 239 -18.87 26.34 15.25
CA GLY A 239 -17.79 25.73 14.49
C GLY A 239 -16.38 26.00 15.01
N LYS A 240 -16.22 26.78 16.10
CA LYS A 240 -14.90 27.00 16.72
C LYS A 240 -14.36 25.66 17.25
N THR A 241 -13.11 25.35 16.90
CA THR A 241 -12.42 24.15 17.42
C THR A 241 -11.52 24.51 18.60
N LEU A 242 -11.72 23.82 19.71
CA LEU A 242 -10.91 23.89 20.92
C LEU A 242 -9.99 22.67 21.00
N ARG A 243 -8.76 22.86 21.49
CA ARG A 243 -7.75 21.81 21.55
C ARG A 243 -7.51 21.37 22.98
N VAL A 244 -7.72 20.09 23.23
CA VAL A 244 -7.40 19.41 24.49
C VAL A 244 -6.15 18.57 24.27
N LYS A 245 -5.03 19.01 24.86
CA LYS A 245 -3.71 18.41 24.63
C LYS A 245 -3.62 16.98 25.16
N GLY A 246 -2.99 16.09 24.40
CA GLY A 246 -2.63 14.73 24.86
C GLY A 246 -3.81 13.76 25.01
N ARG A 247 -4.99 14.11 24.49
CA ARG A 247 -6.21 13.28 24.50
C ARG A 247 -6.55 12.68 23.13
N GLY A 248 -5.59 12.66 22.20
CA GLY A 248 -5.70 12.00 20.91
C GLY A 248 -5.13 10.57 20.90
N VAL A 249 -4.68 10.12 19.73
CA VAL A 249 -4.10 8.79 19.53
C VAL A 249 -2.69 8.72 20.12
N LYS A 250 -2.42 7.71 20.94
CA LYS A 250 -1.09 7.44 21.49
C LYS A 250 -0.35 6.44 20.60
N LYS A 251 0.82 6.82 20.08
CA LYS A 251 1.69 5.97 19.26
C LYS A 251 3.13 6.08 19.74
N GLY A 252 3.54 5.13 20.57
CA GLY A 252 4.86 5.17 21.22
C GLY A 252 4.96 6.34 22.20
N VAL A 253 5.95 7.22 21.99
CA VAL A 253 6.17 8.43 22.81
C VAL A 253 5.26 9.59 22.39
N ASN A 254 4.77 9.58 21.15
CA ASN A 254 3.93 10.65 20.62
C ASN A 254 2.47 10.42 20.99
N ALA A 255 1.81 11.49 21.43
CA ALA A 255 0.39 11.53 21.67
C ALA A 255 -0.20 12.72 20.90
N GLY A 256 -1.24 12.46 20.11
CA GLY A 256 -1.99 13.53 19.48
C GLY A 256 -2.98 14.20 20.45
N ASP A 257 -3.77 15.12 19.89
CA ASP A 257 -4.70 15.97 20.63
C ASP A 257 -6.16 15.60 20.33
N LEU A 258 -7.06 15.96 21.25
CA LEU A 258 -8.51 15.95 21.01
C LEU A 258 -8.94 17.34 20.55
N LEU A 259 -9.55 17.40 19.38
CA LEU A 259 -10.05 18.60 18.74
C LEU A 259 -11.58 18.62 18.86
N VAL A 260 -12.05 19.51 19.72
CA VAL A 260 -13.46 19.67 20.09
C VAL A 260 -14.06 20.79 19.26
N THR A 261 -14.86 20.47 18.26
CA THR A 261 -15.60 21.45 17.47
C THR A 261 -16.93 21.74 18.14
N ILE A 262 -17.22 23.01 18.37
CA ILE A 262 -18.47 23.44 18.99
C ILE A 262 -19.57 23.53 17.96
N GLU A 263 -20.70 22.91 18.24
CA GLU A 263 -21.92 23.03 17.45
C GLU A 263 -23.04 23.64 18.30
N VAL A 264 -23.42 24.88 18.02
CA VAL A 264 -24.48 25.56 18.77
C VAL A 264 -25.82 25.01 18.31
N GLN A 265 -26.53 24.32 19.20
CA GLN A 265 -27.87 23.82 18.94
C GLN A 265 -28.93 24.84 19.35
N VAL A 266 -29.83 25.13 18.42
CA VAL A 266 -30.99 25.98 18.66
C VAL A 266 -32.16 25.10 19.08
N PRO A 267 -32.81 25.36 20.22
CA PRO A 267 -33.96 24.58 20.66
C PRO A 267 -35.12 24.70 19.67
N GLN A 268 -35.74 23.57 19.31
CA GLN A 268 -36.87 23.55 18.36
C GLN A 268 -38.18 24.10 18.93
N ARG A 269 -38.31 24.17 20.26
CA ARG A 269 -39.50 24.67 20.95
C ARG A 269 -39.09 25.63 22.06
N VAL A 270 -39.72 26.78 22.11
CA VAL A 270 -39.48 27.83 23.11
C VAL A 270 -40.80 28.48 23.45
N ASP A 271 -41.25 28.28 24.69
CA ASP A 271 -42.57 28.69 25.17
C ASP A 271 -42.49 29.42 26.50
N GLY A 272 -43.56 30.13 26.85
CA GLY A 272 -43.73 30.81 28.14
C GLY A 272 -42.58 31.76 28.47
N LYS A 273 -41.93 31.54 29.62
CA LYS A 273 -40.84 32.40 30.12
C LYS A 273 -39.62 32.40 29.19
N ALA A 274 -39.32 31.28 28.53
CA ALA A 274 -38.16 31.18 27.65
C ALA A 274 -38.35 32.02 26.38
N LYS A 275 -39.55 31.99 25.79
CA LYS A 275 -39.89 32.84 24.64
C LYS A 275 -39.77 34.32 24.99
N LYS A 276 -40.34 34.74 26.12
CA LYS A 276 -40.26 36.12 26.58
C LYS A 276 -38.81 36.60 26.77
N ALA A 277 -37.96 35.77 27.38
CA ALA A 277 -36.54 36.11 27.56
C ALA A 277 -35.80 36.29 26.22
N LEU A 278 -36.14 35.51 25.19
CA LEU A 278 -35.59 35.67 23.85
C LEU A 278 -36.09 36.94 23.14
N GLU A 279 -37.37 37.30 23.33
CA GLU A 279 -37.93 38.56 22.82
C GLU A 279 -37.25 39.78 23.48
N ASP A 280 -37.06 39.73 24.80
CA ASP A 280 -36.36 40.79 25.55
C ASP A 280 -34.89 40.91 25.09
N PHE A 281 -34.21 39.78 24.88
CA PHE A 281 -32.84 39.77 24.33
C PHE A 281 -32.79 40.37 22.92
N ALA A 282 -33.70 39.96 22.03
CA ALA A 282 -33.77 40.46 20.66
C ALA A 282 -34.06 41.97 20.60
N ALA A 283 -34.88 42.49 21.53
CA ALA A 283 -35.13 43.92 21.64
C ALA A 283 -33.88 44.70 22.07
N ALA A 284 -33.10 44.14 23.01
CA ALA A 284 -31.86 44.75 23.48
C ALA A 284 -30.75 44.78 22.41
N THR A 285 -30.72 43.81 21.48
CA THR A 285 -29.66 43.68 20.46
C THR A 285 -30.08 44.16 19.06
N LYS A 286 -31.20 44.88 18.94
CA LYS A 286 -31.82 45.25 17.65
C LYS A 286 -30.93 46.07 16.69
N GLY A 287 -29.84 46.68 17.18
CA GLY A 287 -28.91 47.50 16.39
C GLY A 287 -27.85 46.73 15.61
N GLU A 288 -27.70 45.41 15.83
CA GLU A 288 -26.63 44.62 15.22
C GLU A 288 -27.12 43.87 13.95
N ASP A 289 -26.76 44.36 12.75
CA ASP A 289 -27.06 43.66 11.50
C ASP A 289 -25.98 42.64 11.15
N LEU A 290 -26.22 41.39 11.56
CA LEU A 290 -25.35 40.24 11.31
C LEU A 290 -25.16 39.90 9.82
N ARG A 291 -26.01 40.40 8.92
CA ARG A 291 -25.92 40.10 7.48
C ARG A 291 -25.22 41.19 6.67
N SER A 292 -24.93 42.33 7.28
CA SER A 292 -24.33 43.48 6.59
C SER A 292 -23.04 43.12 5.84
N GLU A 293 -22.06 42.49 6.52
CA GLU A 293 -20.82 42.02 5.89
C GLU A 293 -21.05 40.94 4.82
N PHE A 294 -21.95 40.00 5.08
CA PHE A 294 -22.29 38.94 4.12
C PHE A 294 -22.85 39.53 2.82
N MET A 295 -23.78 40.48 2.93
CA MET A 295 -24.39 41.16 1.79
C MET A 295 -23.38 42.01 1.01
N GLN A 296 -22.40 42.62 1.69
CA GLN A 296 -21.31 43.33 1.03
C GLN A 296 -20.43 42.38 0.22
N ARG A 297 -20.02 41.24 0.81
CA ARG A 297 -19.21 40.23 0.11
C ARG A 297 -19.92 39.58 -1.06
N ALA A 298 -21.24 39.40 -0.98
CA ALA A 298 -22.02 38.82 -2.08
C ALA A 298 -22.14 39.73 -3.32
N ARG A 299 -21.87 41.02 -3.18
CA ARG A 299 -21.91 42.02 -4.28
C ARG A 299 -20.54 42.29 -4.91
N ALA A 300 -19.46 41.86 -4.26
CA ALA A 300 -18.09 41.99 -4.73
C ALA A 300 -17.75 40.85 -5.70
#